data_AF-A0A6P7RCF4-F1
#
_entry.id   AF-A0A6P7RCF4-F1
#
_cell.length_a   1.000
_cell.length_b   1.000
_cell.length_c   1.000
_cell.angle_alpha   90.00
_cell.angle_beta   90.00
_cell.angle_gamma   90.00
#
_symmetry.space_group_name_H-M   'P 1'
#
loop_
_entity.id
_entity.type
_entity.pdbx_description
1 polymer ?
#
loop_
_entity_poly.entity_id
_entity_poly.type
_entity_poly.pdbx_seq_one_letter_code
_entity_poly.pdbx_strand_id
1 'polypeptide(L)'
;MDTVCIAVVGAGVIGLSTAACISQLVPRCTVTVISDRFTPDTTSNVAAGMLIPHKYADTPVPTQKRWFRETFEHLSEIAKSAEAADVGVHLVSGWQIFRSVPAEEVPFWADVVLGFRKMTEAELKRFPQYVFGQAFTTLKCETSAYLPWLERRK
;
A
#
# COMPACT_ATOMS: atom_id res chain seq x y z
N MET A 1 29.76 -3.15 23.15
CA MET A 1 28.42 -2.54 23.09
C MET A 1 27.46 -3.64 22.74
N ASP A 2 26.48 -3.87 23.60
CA ASP A 2 25.64 -5.06 23.57
C ASP A 2 24.54 -4.96 22.51
N THR A 3 24.13 -6.11 21.98
CA THR A 3 23.06 -6.21 20.98
C THR A 3 21.71 -5.82 21.60
N VAL A 4 20.93 -5.00 20.91
CA VAL A 4 19.59 -4.60 21.35
C VAL A 4 18.56 -5.65 20.92
N CYS A 5 17.85 -6.25 21.86
CA CYS A 5 16.76 -7.18 21.56
C CYS A 5 15.43 -6.42 21.43
N ILE A 6 14.74 -6.56 20.29
CA ILE A 6 13.48 -5.87 19.98
C ILE A 6 12.42 -6.93 19.68
N ALA A 7 11.25 -6.81 20.30
CA ALA A 7 10.10 -7.64 19.99
C ALA A 7 9.05 -6.82 19.23
N VAL A 8 8.54 -7.39 18.13
CA VAL A 8 7.43 -6.85 17.35
C VAL A 8 6.25 -7.80 17.51
N VAL A 9 5.10 -7.29 17.96
CA VAL A 9 3.88 -8.10 18.13
C VAL A 9 3.01 -7.97 16.89
N GLY A 10 2.76 -9.10 16.22
CA GLY A 10 1.91 -9.23 15.03
C GLY A 10 2.68 -9.52 13.75
N ALA A 11 2.20 -10.50 12.96
CA ALA A 11 2.81 -10.93 11.70
C ALA A 11 1.98 -10.53 10.44
N GLY A 12 1.12 -9.51 10.56
CA GLY A 12 0.49 -8.89 9.40
C GLY A 12 1.44 -7.94 8.65
N VAL A 13 0.93 -7.27 7.61
CA VAL A 13 1.74 -6.38 6.75
C VAL A 13 2.46 -5.29 7.52
N ILE A 14 1.80 -4.71 8.54
CA ILE A 14 2.39 -3.65 9.36
C ILE A 14 3.47 -4.19 10.30
N GLY A 15 3.24 -5.33 10.93
CA GLY A 15 4.22 -5.92 11.86
C GLY A 15 5.49 -6.38 11.14
N LEU A 16 5.34 -7.08 10.01
CA LEU A 16 6.48 -7.55 9.22
C LEU A 16 7.24 -6.42 8.54
N SER A 17 6.56 -5.41 7.99
CA SER A 17 7.26 -4.25 7.41
C SER A 17 8.00 -3.43 8.47
N THR A 18 7.39 -3.26 9.66
CA THR A 18 8.05 -2.60 10.80
C THR A 18 9.28 -3.38 11.25
N ALA A 19 9.19 -4.71 11.38
CA ALA A 19 10.33 -5.55 11.73
C ALA A 19 11.48 -5.43 10.72
N ALA A 20 11.17 -5.44 9.42
CA ALA A 20 12.15 -5.24 8.35
C ALA A 20 12.81 -3.85 8.42
N CYS A 21 12.03 -2.78 8.62
CA CYS A 21 12.57 -1.43 8.79
C CYS A 21 13.48 -1.31 10.01
N ILE A 22 13.09 -1.88 11.16
CA ILE A 22 13.91 -1.88 12.37
C ILE A 22 15.23 -2.62 12.13
N SER A 23 15.18 -3.81 11.54
CA SER A 23 16.36 -4.65 11.23
C SER A 23 17.37 -3.91 10.34
N GLN A 24 16.88 -3.08 9.41
CA GLN A 24 17.72 -2.27 8.52
C GLN A 24 18.25 -0.98 9.17
N LEU A 25 17.46 -0.34 10.01
CA LEU A 25 17.75 1.02 10.52
C LEU A 25 18.44 1.03 11.89
N VAL A 26 18.28 0.00 12.71
CA VAL A 26 18.82 -0.06 14.08
C VAL A 26 20.09 -0.91 14.09
N PRO A 27 21.29 -0.31 14.28
CA PRO A 27 22.53 -1.07 14.30
C PRO A 27 22.58 -2.06 15.47
N ARG A 28 23.10 -3.26 15.21
CA ARG A 28 23.29 -4.32 16.22
C ARG A 28 21.99 -4.62 17.00
N CYS A 29 20.89 -4.83 16.29
CA CYS A 29 19.65 -5.32 16.90
C CYS A 29 19.38 -6.79 16.55
N THR A 30 18.52 -7.42 17.35
CA THR A 30 17.89 -8.71 17.04
C THR A 30 16.40 -8.51 17.16
N VAL A 31 15.68 -8.68 16.04
CA VAL A 31 14.24 -8.48 15.97
C VAL A 31 13.52 -9.82 16.05
N THR A 32 12.63 -9.99 17.03
CA THR A 32 11.76 -11.16 17.16
C THR A 32 10.33 -10.75 16.86
N VAL A 33 9.69 -11.41 15.89
CA VAL A 33 8.26 -11.23 15.61
C VAL A 33 7.48 -12.28 16.40
N ILE A 34 6.55 -11.83 17.25
CA ILE A 34 5.69 -12.68 18.08
C ILE A 34 4.25 -12.49 17.60
N SER A 35 3.58 -13.56 17.22
CA SER A 35 2.21 -13.49 16.71
C SER A 35 1.46 -14.79 17.02
N ASP A 36 0.16 -14.70 17.24
CA ASP A 36 -0.73 -15.87 17.34
C ASP A 36 -1.03 -16.47 15.96
N ARG A 37 -0.99 -15.65 14.91
CA ARG A 37 -1.20 -16.03 13.51
C ARG A 37 -0.12 -15.48 12.61
N PHE A 38 0.26 -16.27 11.60
CA PHE A 38 1.16 -15.90 10.51
C PHE A 38 0.43 -16.08 9.17
N THR A 39 1.09 -15.80 8.05
CA THR A 39 0.55 -16.13 6.72
C THR A 39 0.23 -17.63 6.66
N PRO A 40 -0.95 -18.04 6.14
CA PRO A 40 -1.95 -17.26 5.40
C PRO A 40 -3.10 -16.70 6.25
N ASP A 41 -3.04 -16.77 7.57
CA ASP A 41 -4.18 -16.57 8.47
C ASP A 41 -4.23 -15.18 9.13
N THR A 42 -3.75 -14.14 8.44
CA THR A 42 -3.80 -12.75 8.93
C THR A 42 -4.90 -11.94 8.22
N THR A 43 -5.36 -10.85 8.84
CA THR A 43 -6.24 -9.86 8.17
C THR A 43 -5.61 -9.31 6.89
N SER A 44 -4.28 -9.21 6.85
CA SER A 44 -3.58 -8.75 5.66
C SER A 44 -3.77 -9.72 4.50
N ASN A 45 -3.80 -11.04 4.71
CA ASN A 45 -3.97 -12.04 3.64
C ASN A 45 -5.32 -11.97 2.92
N VAL A 46 -6.35 -11.42 3.57
CA VAL A 46 -7.70 -11.26 2.97
C VAL A 46 -7.92 -9.87 2.36
N ALA A 47 -6.95 -8.96 2.48
CA ALA A 47 -7.06 -7.61 1.93
C ALA A 47 -7.00 -7.62 0.39
N ALA A 48 -7.75 -6.74 -0.25
CA ALA A 48 -7.76 -6.62 -1.71
C ALA A 48 -6.41 -6.18 -2.31
N GLY A 49 -5.56 -5.50 -1.53
CA GLY A 49 -4.20 -5.13 -1.91
C GLY A 49 -4.07 -3.85 -2.75
N MET A 50 -5.18 -3.19 -3.10
CA MET A 50 -5.14 -1.95 -3.88
C MET A 50 -4.58 -0.78 -3.07
N LEU A 51 -3.57 -0.10 -3.59
CA LEU A 51 -2.95 1.05 -2.96
C LEU A 51 -3.75 2.33 -3.28
N ILE A 52 -4.82 2.56 -2.52
CA ILE A 52 -5.67 3.75 -2.59
C ILE A 52 -5.85 4.26 -1.16
N PRO A 53 -5.37 5.46 -0.82
CA PRO A 53 -5.38 5.91 0.57
C PRO A 53 -6.74 6.50 0.92
N HIS A 54 -7.26 6.09 2.08
CA HIS A 54 -8.40 6.74 2.71
C HIS A 54 -7.92 7.96 3.51
N LYS A 55 -8.80 8.96 3.66
CA LYS A 55 -8.55 10.11 4.52
C LYS A 55 -8.87 9.73 5.98
N TYR A 56 -7.88 9.80 6.85
CA TYR A 56 -8.04 9.62 8.29
C TYR A 56 -8.27 10.97 8.97
N ALA A 57 -9.31 11.08 9.80
CA ALA A 57 -9.70 12.36 10.40
C ALA A 57 -8.66 12.89 11.39
N ASP A 58 -8.08 11.99 12.19
CA ASP A 58 -7.19 12.34 13.30
C ASP A 58 -5.71 12.47 12.89
N THR A 59 -5.41 12.35 11.59
CA THR A 59 -4.04 12.48 11.08
C THR A 59 -3.96 13.66 10.11
N PRO A 60 -2.98 14.57 10.25
CA PRO A 60 -2.82 15.66 9.28
C PRO A 60 -2.62 15.13 7.84
N VAL A 61 -3.32 15.73 6.88
CA VAL A 61 -3.21 15.37 5.45
C VAL A 61 -1.76 15.34 4.95
N PRO A 62 -0.87 16.30 5.29
CA PRO A 62 0.53 16.24 4.86
C PRO A 62 1.27 14.97 5.34
N THR A 63 0.94 14.48 6.54
CA THR A 63 1.52 13.24 7.09
C THR A 63 1.00 12.02 6.36
N GLN A 64 -0.32 11.93 6.14
CA GLN A 64 -0.93 10.82 5.37
C GLN A 64 -0.38 10.75 3.94
N LYS A 65 -0.25 11.92 3.30
CA LYS A 65 0.33 12.05 1.96
C LYS A 65 1.78 11.57 1.91
N ARG A 66 2.58 11.92 2.92
CA ARG A 66 3.98 11.48 3.04
C ARG A 66 4.07 9.96 3.15
N TRP A 67 3.32 9.34 4.08
CA TRP A 67 3.29 7.88 4.22
C TRP A 67 2.85 7.18 2.94
N PHE A 68 1.83 7.70 2.28
CA PHE A 68 1.37 7.17 1.00
C PHE A 68 2.46 7.25 -0.07
N ARG A 69 3.14 8.39 -0.20
CA ARG A 69 4.23 8.58 -1.15
C ARG A 69 5.40 7.64 -0.91
N GLU A 70 5.89 7.56 0.33
CA GLU A 70 7.01 6.67 0.70
C GLU A 70 6.65 5.19 0.43
N THR A 71 5.40 4.80 0.71
CA THR A 71 4.92 3.44 0.41
C THR A 71 4.81 3.20 -1.10
N PHE A 72 4.29 4.18 -1.84
CA PHE A 72 4.14 4.10 -3.30
C PHE A 72 5.50 3.98 -4.00
N GLU A 73 6.49 4.76 -3.57
CA GLU A 73 7.86 4.72 -4.08
C GLU A 73 8.50 3.36 -3.80
N HIS A 74 8.45 2.87 -2.56
CA HIS A 74 8.97 1.54 -2.20
C HIS A 74 8.38 0.41 -3.03
N LEU A 75 7.04 0.36 -3.14
CA LEU A 75 6.35 -0.65 -3.92
C LEU A 75 6.59 -0.48 -5.43
N SER A 76 6.79 0.75 -5.92
CA SER A 76 7.16 1.02 -7.31
C SER A 76 8.52 0.44 -7.65
N GLU A 77 9.51 0.55 -6.75
CA GLU A 77 10.82 -0.04 -6.97
C GLU A 77 10.76 -1.58 -6.98
N ILE A 78 9.94 -2.17 -6.11
CA ILE A 78 9.68 -3.62 -6.17
C ILE A 78 9.02 -4.01 -7.49
N ALA A 79 8.02 -3.26 -7.96
CA ALA A 79 7.31 -3.53 -9.21
C ALA A 79 8.22 -3.45 -10.45
N LYS A 80 9.32 -2.71 -10.38
CA LYS A 80 10.34 -2.61 -11.45
C LYS A 80 11.42 -3.70 -11.35
N SER A 81 11.48 -4.43 -10.24
CA SER A 81 12.50 -5.44 -9.98
C SER A 81 12.19 -6.78 -10.65
N ALA A 82 13.20 -7.63 -10.79
CA ALA A 82 13.01 -8.99 -11.28
C ALA A 82 12.15 -9.87 -10.34
N GLU A 83 12.05 -9.50 -9.06
CA GLU A 83 11.26 -10.23 -8.06
C GLU A 83 9.77 -9.82 -8.07
N ALA A 84 9.36 -8.82 -8.86
CA ALA A 84 8.01 -8.22 -8.80
C ALA A 84 6.86 -9.25 -8.81
N ALA A 85 6.97 -10.25 -9.70
CA ALA A 85 5.96 -11.30 -9.85
C ALA A 85 5.89 -12.20 -8.61
N ASP A 86 7.03 -12.63 -8.08
CA ASP A 86 7.11 -13.50 -6.89
C ASP A 86 6.68 -12.77 -5.62
N VAL A 87 6.90 -11.45 -5.58
CA VAL A 87 6.52 -10.57 -4.45
C VAL A 87 5.05 -10.15 -4.54
N GLY A 88 4.42 -10.34 -5.70
CA GLY A 88 3.01 -10.01 -5.91
C GLY A 88 2.74 -8.51 -5.98
N VAL A 89 3.70 -7.70 -6.41
CA VAL A 89 3.55 -6.24 -6.52
C VAL A 89 3.55 -5.83 -7.97
N HIS A 90 2.47 -5.20 -8.44
CA HIS A 90 2.30 -4.86 -9.84
C HIS A 90 1.47 -3.58 -10.03
N LEU A 91 1.70 -2.89 -11.14
CA LEU A 91 0.92 -1.72 -11.54
C LEU A 91 -0.46 -2.15 -12.07
N VAL A 92 -1.49 -1.40 -11.68
CA VAL A 92 -2.88 -1.61 -12.11
C VAL A 92 -3.49 -0.27 -12.49
N SER A 93 -4.02 -0.20 -13.71
CA SER A 93 -4.78 0.95 -14.21
C SER A 93 -6.28 0.71 -14.01
N GLY A 94 -7.01 1.75 -13.63
CA GLY A 94 -8.45 1.63 -13.46
C GLY A 94 -9.16 2.96 -13.30
N TRP A 95 -10.44 2.85 -12.92
CA TRP A 95 -11.31 3.98 -12.66
C TRP A 95 -11.87 3.92 -11.25
N GLN A 96 -11.98 5.08 -10.60
CA GLN A 96 -12.81 5.28 -9.42
C GLN A 96 -14.05 6.08 -9.84
N ILE A 97 -15.23 5.50 -9.70
CA ILE A 97 -16.51 6.06 -10.20
C ILE A 97 -17.43 6.48 -9.05
N PHE A 98 -18.18 7.56 -9.25
CA PHE A 98 -18.99 8.20 -8.22
C PHE A 98 -20.41 8.49 -8.73
N ARG A 99 -21.41 8.24 -7.88
CA ARG A 99 -22.83 8.52 -8.18
C ARG A 99 -23.18 10.00 -8.09
N SER A 100 -22.35 10.79 -7.42
CA SER A 100 -22.42 12.25 -7.32
C SER A 100 -21.01 12.83 -7.47
N VAL A 101 -20.91 14.09 -7.89
CA VAL A 101 -19.61 14.79 -7.92
C VAL A 101 -19.09 14.91 -6.48
N PRO A 102 -17.88 14.41 -6.17
CA PRO A 102 -17.32 14.52 -4.83
C PRO A 102 -16.96 15.98 -4.50
N ALA A 103 -17.01 16.33 -3.21
CA ALA A 103 -16.63 17.69 -2.76
C ALA A 103 -15.17 18.05 -3.09
N GLU A 104 -14.29 17.05 -3.09
CA GLU A 104 -12.89 17.17 -3.49
C GLU A 104 -12.69 16.35 -4.77
N GLU A 105 -12.71 17.02 -5.93
CA GLU A 105 -12.56 16.36 -7.24
C GLU A 105 -11.12 15.91 -7.52
N VAL A 106 -10.14 16.55 -6.88
CA VAL A 106 -8.72 16.20 -6.94
C VAL A 106 -8.28 15.83 -5.53
N PRO A 107 -8.18 14.54 -5.19
CA PRO A 107 -7.82 14.12 -3.85
C PRO A 107 -6.36 14.45 -3.52
N PHE A 108 -6.05 14.58 -2.23
CA PHE A 108 -4.71 14.93 -1.73
C PHE A 108 -3.53 14.07 -2.25
N TRP A 109 -3.82 12.87 -2.75
CA TRP A 109 -2.85 11.89 -3.26
C TRP A 109 -2.74 11.83 -4.79
N ALA A 110 -3.49 12.66 -5.52
CA ALA A 110 -3.57 12.64 -6.98
C ALA A 110 -2.21 12.82 -7.69
N ASP A 111 -1.30 13.60 -7.10
CA ASP A 111 0.05 13.86 -7.61
C ASP A 111 1.07 12.77 -7.28
N VAL A 112 0.69 11.76 -6.49
CA VAL A 112 1.55 10.64 -6.12
C VAL A 112 1.33 9.44 -7.05
N VAL A 113 0.07 9.19 -7.43
CA VAL A 113 -0.27 8.11 -8.38
C VAL A 113 0.07 8.49 -9.82
N LEU A 114 0.10 7.51 -10.71
CA LEU A 114 0.51 7.72 -12.10
C LEU A 114 -0.70 8.14 -12.96
N GLY A 115 -0.58 9.25 -13.68
CA GLY A 115 -1.53 9.66 -14.71
C GLY A 115 -2.93 10.00 -14.20
N PHE A 116 -3.06 10.54 -12.97
CA PHE A 116 -4.36 10.96 -12.44
C PHE A 116 -5.03 11.99 -13.34
N ARG A 117 -6.31 11.74 -13.66
CA ARG A 117 -7.17 12.66 -14.39
C ARG A 117 -8.64 12.36 -14.11
N LYS A 118 -9.52 13.29 -14.49
CA LYS A 118 -10.96 13.00 -14.60
C LYS A 118 -11.20 12.05 -15.79
N MET A 119 -12.23 11.23 -15.69
CA MET A 119 -12.71 10.44 -16.81
C MET A 119 -13.29 11.35 -17.89
N THR A 120 -13.08 10.98 -19.14
CA THR A 120 -13.75 11.61 -20.28
C THR A 120 -15.22 11.20 -20.32
N GLU A 121 -16.05 11.96 -21.05
CA GLU A 121 -17.45 11.60 -21.26
C GLU A 121 -17.60 10.21 -21.91
N ALA A 122 -16.72 9.87 -22.85
CA ALA A 122 -16.72 8.57 -23.52
C ALA A 122 -16.41 7.41 -22.55
N GLU A 123 -15.49 7.60 -21.61
CA GLU A 123 -15.21 6.59 -20.57
C GLU A 123 -16.37 6.47 -19.58
N LEU A 124 -16.98 7.60 -19.18
CA LEU A 124 -18.08 7.61 -18.21
C LEU A 124 -19.36 6.96 -18.76
N LYS A 125 -19.60 7.05 -20.08
CA LYS A 125 -20.72 6.36 -20.76
C LYS A 125 -20.77 4.84 -20.53
N ARG A 126 -19.65 4.22 -20.11
CA ARG A 126 -19.58 2.80 -19.74
C ARG A 126 -20.25 2.49 -18.40
N PHE A 127 -20.52 3.51 -17.59
CA PHE A 127 -21.05 3.40 -16.23
C PHE A 127 -22.32 4.26 -16.09
N PRO A 128 -23.46 3.85 -16.67
CA PRO A 128 -24.64 4.70 -16.84
C PRO A 128 -25.30 5.19 -15.54
N GLN A 129 -24.98 4.59 -14.40
CA GLN A 129 -25.48 4.99 -13.07
C GLN A 129 -24.55 5.96 -12.33
N TYR A 130 -23.44 6.38 -12.95
CA TYR A 130 -22.39 7.18 -12.35
C TYR A 130 -22.20 8.48 -13.13
N VAL A 131 -21.98 9.58 -12.41
CA VAL A 131 -21.97 10.94 -12.99
C VAL A 131 -20.59 11.60 -12.95
N PHE A 132 -19.65 11.00 -12.23
CA PHE A 132 -18.27 11.47 -12.13
C PHE A 132 -17.33 10.27 -12.02
N GLY A 133 -16.10 10.44 -12.49
CA GLY A 133 -15.08 9.42 -12.34
C GLY A 133 -13.68 9.95 -12.52
N GLN A 134 -12.73 9.23 -11.95
CA GLN A 134 -11.29 9.51 -12.00
C GLN A 134 -10.60 8.30 -12.61
N ALA A 135 -9.58 8.53 -13.44
CA ALA A 135 -8.74 7.52 -14.04
C ALA A 135 -7.30 7.70 -13.56
N PHE A 136 -6.64 6.62 -13.18
CA PHE A 136 -5.24 6.63 -12.74
C PHE A 136 -4.67 5.21 -12.76
N THR A 137 -3.34 5.13 -12.69
CA THR A 137 -2.60 3.89 -12.46
C THR A 137 -2.01 3.93 -11.06
N THR A 138 -2.25 2.87 -10.28
CA THR A 138 -1.70 2.67 -8.93
C THR A 138 -1.04 1.29 -8.83
N LEU A 139 -0.63 0.89 -7.63
CA LEU A 139 -0.07 -0.43 -7.34
C LEU A 139 -1.11 -1.32 -6.66
N LYS A 140 -1.02 -2.62 -6.95
CA LYS A 140 -1.62 -3.69 -6.17
C LYS A 140 -0.50 -4.48 -5.50
N CYS A 141 -0.67 -4.78 -4.23
CA CYS A 141 0.22 -5.61 -3.43
C CYS A 141 -0.55 -6.84 -2.94
N GLU A 142 -0.26 -8.00 -3.51
CA GLU A 142 -0.80 -9.28 -3.09
C GLU A 142 -0.14 -9.70 -1.79
N THR A 143 -0.77 -9.42 -0.67
CA THR A 143 -0.23 -9.72 0.67
C THR A 143 0.03 -11.21 0.89
N SER A 144 -0.70 -12.11 0.21
CA SER A 144 -0.41 -13.55 0.22
C SER A 144 0.99 -13.90 -0.29
N ALA A 145 1.54 -13.13 -1.22
CA ALA A 145 2.90 -13.26 -1.73
C ALA A 145 3.90 -12.33 -1.02
N TYR A 146 3.46 -11.10 -0.71
CA TYR A 146 4.29 -10.07 -0.10
C TYR A 146 4.74 -10.41 1.33
N LEU A 147 3.86 -11.00 2.16
CA LEU A 147 4.19 -11.30 3.55
C LEU A 147 5.28 -12.38 3.68
N PRO A 148 5.21 -13.53 2.96
CA PRO A 148 6.34 -14.48 2.93
C PRO A 148 7.66 -13.86 2.48
N TRP A 149 7.61 -12.88 1.57
CA TRP A 149 8.81 -12.17 1.13
C TRP A 149 9.38 -11.25 2.21
N LEU A 150 8.54 -10.52 2.94
CA LEU A 150 8.97 -9.72 4.10
C LEU A 150 9.55 -10.59 5.22
N GLU A 151 8.96 -11.77 5.47
CA GLU A 151 9.46 -12.69 6.50
C GLU A 151 10.88 -13.19 6.25
N ARG A 152 11.32 -13.26 4.99
CA ARG A 152 12.69 -13.63 4.62
C ARG A 152 13.69 -12.49 4.76
N ARG A 153 13.23 -11.25 4.99
CA ARG A 153 14.02 -10.02 5.02
C ARG A 153 14.10 -9.35 6.41
N LYS A 154 13.56 -10.00 7.44
CA LYS A 154 13.66 -9.53 8.84
C LYS A 154 14.96 -9.96 9.51
#